data_AF-A0A5N6UWT4-F1
#
_entry.id   AF-A0A5N6UWT4-F1
#
_cell.length_a   1.000
_cell.length_b   1.000
_cell.length_c   1.000
_cell.angle_alpha   90.00
_cell.angle_beta   90.00
_cell.angle_gamma   90.00
#
_symmetry.space_group_name_H-M   'P 1'
#
loop_
_entity.id
_entity.type
_entity.pdbx_description
1 polymer ?
#
loop_
_entity_poly.entity_id
_entity_poly.type
_entity_poly.pdbx_seq_one_letter_code
_entity_poly.pdbx_strand_id
1 'polypeptide(L)'
;MQLIVSIADAGLLNLDPTQKTALNRARYGGRQRQFFTIPEEYDINSSSDIIVNAVIAWSFYPKLLTREGKGWRNVANNQAVTLHPTSVNKQADASMKWLSYYHIMQGRNRNYNAFETNAVDDFAIALLCGEAEFKMYSGVVSIDANRIRFAVRDWKSMLALKILSARIRDILSGTFRDPQKKLTYKQQQWVQIWQQIFTQVGK
;
A
#
# COMPACT_ATOMS: atom_id res chain seq x y z
N MET A 1 -10.87 0.43 17.74
CA MET A 1 -10.51 -0.65 18.70
C MET A 1 -10.75 -2.04 18.14
N GLN A 2 -11.88 -2.33 17.48
CA GLN A 2 -12.13 -3.68 16.95
C GLN A 2 -11.02 -4.19 16.02
N LEU A 3 -10.50 -3.36 15.11
CA LEU A 3 -9.41 -3.76 14.20
C LEU A 3 -8.11 -4.15 14.93
N ILE A 4 -7.65 -3.35 15.91
CA ILE A 4 -6.43 -3.64 16.66
C ILE A 4 -6.58 -4.94 17.46
N VAL A 5 -7.76 -5.16 18.05
CA VAL A 5 -8.07 -6.40 18.76
C VAL A 5 -8.01 -7.58 17.78
N SER A 6 -8.61 -7.48 16.60
CA SER A 6 -8.55 -8.53 15.58
C SER A 6 -7.13 -8.83 15.11
N ILE A 7 -6.28 -7.81 14.96
CA ILE A 7 -4.87 -7.98 14.56
C ILE A 7 -4.07 -8.67 15.67
N ALA A 8 -4.30 -8.30 16.93
CA ALA A 8 -3.67 -8.94 18.09
C ALA A 8 -4.14 -10.40 18.26
N ASP A 9 -5.45 -10.66 18.12
CA ASP A 9 -6.02 -12.00 18.17
C ASP A 9 -5.52 -12.89 17.01
N ALA A 10 -5.25 -12.29 15.83
CA ALA A 10 -4.60 -12.96 14.71
C ALA A 10 -3.11 -13.25 14.94
N GLY A 11 -2.51 -12.77 16.03
CA GLY A 11 -1.10 -13.00 16.37
C GLY A 11 -0.11 -12.14 15.60
N LEU A 12 -0.57 -11.13 14.85
CA LEU A 12 0.29 -10.20 14.10
C LEU A 12 0.93 -9.12 14.99
N LEU A 13 0.32 -8.85 16.16
CA LEU A 13 0.90 -8.00 17.20
C LEU A 13 1.30 -8.87 18.39
N ASN A 14 2.60 -8.99 18.64
CA ASN A 14 3.12 -9.65 19.82
C ASN A 14 3.16 -8.67 20.98
N LEU A 15 2.10 -8.68 21.79
CA LEU A 15 1.97 -7.82 22.95
C LEU A 15 2.53 -8.49 24.20
N ASP A 16 3.27 -7.72 25.00
CA ASP A 16 3.70 -8.13 26.33
C ASP A 16 2.50 -8.21 27.31
N PRO A 17 2.64 -8.84 28.49
CA PRO A 17 1.53 -9.00 29.44
C PRO A 17 0.90 -7.67 29.87
N THR A 18 1.71 -6.61 29.96
CA THR A 18 1.27 -5.25 30.32
C THR A 18 0.41 -4.63 29.22
N GLN A 19 0.84 -4.72 27.96
CA GLN A 19 0.14 -4.24 26.77
C GLN A 19 -1.15 -5.04 26.53
N LYS A 20 -1.14 -6.36 26.75
CA LYS A 20 -2.36 -7.19 26.70
C LYS A 20 -3.40 -6.72 27.71
N THR A 21 -2.96 -6.43 28.93
CA THR A 21 -3.85 -5.90 29.98
C THR A 21 -4.39 -4.53 29.60
N ALA A 22 -3.55 -3.65 29.05
CA ALA A 22 -3.96 -2.34 28.56
C ALA A 22 -4.98 -2.44 27.40
N LEU A 23 -4.75 -3.33 26.44
CA LEU A 23 -5.67 -3.60 25.32
C LEU A 23 -7.02 -4.11 25.81
N ASN A 24 -7.03 -5.04 26.78
CA ASN A 24 -8.25 -5.56 27.40
C ASN A 24 -9.03 -4.48 28.15
N ARG A 25 -8.36 -3.61 28.92
CA ARG A 25 -9.02 -2.47 29.58
C ARG A 25 -9.64 -1.51 28.57
N ALA A 26 -8.91 -1.21 27.49
CA ALA A 26 -9.41 -0.35 26.43
C ALA A 26 -10.58 -1.01 25.64
N ARG A 27 -10.67 -2.34 25.60
CA ARG A 27 -11.77 -3.10 24.97
C ARG A 27 -13.07 -3.03 25.77
N TYR A 28 -13.01 -3.09 27.10
CA TYR A 28 -14.18 -3.18 27.99
C TYR A 28 -14.44 -1.91 28.82
N GLY A 29 -13.72 -0.82 28.56
CA GLY A 29 -13.89 0.44 29.27
C GLY A 29 -15.30 1.03 29.08
N GLY A 30 -16.01 1.28 30.19
CA GLY A 30 -17.32 1.91 30.23
C GLY A 30 -17.29 3.40 29.86
N ARG A 31 -17.91 4.26 30.69
CA ARG A 31 -18.05 5.72 30.43
C ARG A 31 -16.73 6.48 30.17
N GLN A 32 -15.59 5.94 30.54
CA GLN A 32 -14.25 6.50 30.31
C GLN A 32 -13.50 5.61 29.30
N ARG A 33 -13.56 5.97 28.01
CA ARG A 33 -12.83 5.25 26.96
C ARG A 33 -11.33 5.53 27.09
N GLN A 34 -10.59 4.53 27.52
CA GLN A 34 -9.12 4.53 27.49
C GLN A 34 -8.65 4.18 26.06
N PHE A 35 -7.74 4.97 25.50
CA PHE A 35 -7.12 4.67 24.21
C PHE A 35 -5.96 3.68 24.40
N PHE A 36 -5.84 2.74 23.48
CA PHE A 36 -4.67 1.87 23.40
C PHE A 36 -3.61 2.54 22.52
N THR A 37 -2.42 2.75 23.06
CA THR A 37 -1.27 3.22 22.30
C THR A 37 -0.58 2.03 21.64
N ILE A 38 -0.35 2.12 20.33
CA ILE A 38 0.37 1.09 19.58
C ILE A 38 1.83 1.06 20.05
N PRO A 39 2.42 -0.11 20.34
CA PRO A 39 3.83 -0.20 20.67
C PRO A 39 4.71 0.35 19.53
N GLU A 40 5.78 1.05 19.88
CA GLU A 40 6.66 1.74 18.93
C GLU A 40 7.26 0.79 17.88
N GLU A 41 7.51 -0.46 18.26
CA GLU A 41 8.00 -1.51 17.34
C GLU A 41 7.06 -1.80 16.14
N TYR A 42 5.77 -1.46 16.25
CA TYR A 42 4.79 -1.57 15.16
C TYR A 42 4.43 -0.23 14.51
N ASP A 43 5.00 0.88 14.99
CA ASP A 43 4.68 2.25 14.54
C ASP A 43 5.85 2.94 13.82
N ILE A 44 6.95 2.21 13.56
CA ILE A 44 8.22 2.72 13.02
C ILE A 44 8.04 3.55 11.73
N ASN A 45 7.11 3.14 10.85
CA ASN A 45 6.93 3.78 9.53
C ASN A 45 5.75 4.75 9.47
N SER A 46 5.05 5.00 10.58
CA SER A 46 3.81 5.78 10.58
C SER A 46 4.00 7.27 10.26
N SER A 47 5.22 7.79 10.42
CA SER A 47 5.59 9.14 10.01
C SER A 47 5.95 9.27 8.53
N SER A 48 6.07 8.16 7.79
CA SER A 48 6.42 8.16 6.37
C SER A 48 5.18 8.07 5.50
N ASP A 49 4.74 9.23 5.00
CA ASP A 49 3.58 9.31 4.10
C ASP A 49 3.72 8.38 2.89
N ILE A 50 4.93 8.20 2.35
CA ILE A 50 5.17 7.37 1.17
C ILE A 50 4.89 5.90 1.45
N ILE A 51 5.36 5.41 2.60
CA ILE A 51 5.11 4.02 3.00
C ILE A 51 3.62 3.83 3.31
N VAL A 52 3.02 4.76 4.05
CA VAL A 52 1.58 4.72 4.37
C VAL A 52 0.76 4.71 3.08
N ASN A 53 1.06 5.60 2.14
CA ASN A 53 0.37 5.71 0.87
C ASN A 53 0.55 4.46 -0.01
N ALA A 54 1.75 3.88 -0.02
CA ALA A 54 2.03 2.63 -0.71
C ALA A 54 1.21 1.46 -0.15
N VAL A 55 1.11 1.35 1.18
CA VAL A 55 0.31 0.30 1.84
C VAL A 55 -1.19 0.52 1.60
N ILE A 56 -1.68 1.75 1.61
CA ILE A 56 -3.08 2.09 1.27
C ILE A 56 -3.38 1.68 -0.18
N ALA A 57 -2.52 2.05 -1.12
CA ALA A 57 -2.69 1.71 -2.53
C ALA A 57 -2.67 0.19 -2.77
N TRP A 58 -1.78 -0.53 -2.08
CA TRP A 58 -1.73 -1.99 -2.11
C TRP A 58 -3.02 -2.61 -1.57
N SER A 59 -3.51 -2.12 -0.43
CA SER A 59 -4.72 -2.63 0.23
C SER A 59 -6.00 -2.41 -0.59
N PHE A 60 -6.06 -1.31 -1.35
CA PHE A 60 -7.20 -1.02 -2.22
C PHE A 60 -7.07 -1.58 -3.64
N TYR A 61 -5.94 -2.19 -4.00
CA TYR A 61 -5.77 -2.78 -5.32
C TYR A 61 -6.93 -3.77 -5.65
N PRO A 62 -7.56 -3.70 -6.84
CA PRO A 62 -7.18 -2.95 -8.05
C PRO A 62 -7.80 -1.55 -8.20
N LYS A 63 -8.28 -0.92 -7.13
CA LYS A 63 -8.86 0.44 -7.14
C LYS A 63 -7.79 1.53 -7.31
N LEU A 64 -7.24 1.59 -8.52
CA LEU A 64 -6.26 2.59 -8.95
C LEU A 64 -6.80 3.41 -10.12
N LEU A 65 -6.44 4.68 -10.15
CA LEU A 65 -6.58 5.59 -11.27
C LEU A 65 -5.20 5.91 -11.83
N THR A 66 -5.10 5.91 -13.15
CA THR A 66 -3.96 6.49 -13.87
C THR A 66 -4.37 7.80 -14.50
N ARG A 67 -3.43 8.72 -14.62
CA ARG A 67 -3.66 9.95 -15.38
C ARG A 67 -3.80 9.66 -16.88
N GLU A 68 -4.77 10.31 -17.51
CA GLU A 68 -4.98 10.27 -18.96
C GLU A 68 -5.27 11.69 -19.47
N GLY A 69 -4.25 12.33 -20.03
CA GLY A 69 -4.30 13.74 -20.40
C GLY A 69 -4.57 14.64 -19.19
N LYS A 70 -5.69 15.37 -19.23
CA LYS A 70 -6.15 16.22 -18.11
C LYS A 70 -7.09 15.49 -17.12
N GLY A 71 -7.46 14.25 -17.42
CA GLY A 71 -8.41 13.46 -16.65
C GLY A 71 -7.77 12.25 -15.97
N TRP A 72 -8.62 11.41 -15.40
CA TRP A 72 -8.24 10.16 -14.76
C TRP A 72 -8.99 9.00 -15.39
N ARG A 73 -8.35 7.83 -15.41
CA ARG A 73 -8.93 6.58 -15.86
C ARG A 73 -8.72 5.49 -14.84
N ASN A 74 -9.77 4.72 -14.56
CA ASN A 74 -9.69 3.55 -13.70
C ASN A 74 -8.91 2.42 -14.39
N VAL A 75 -7.91 1.88 -13.72
CA VAL A 75 -7.02 0.83 -14.24
C VAL A 75 -7.75 -0.49 -14.46
N ALA A 76 -8.74 -0.81 -13.62
CA ALA A 76 -9.41 -2.11 -13.67
C ALA A 76 -10.36 -2.23 -14.87
N ASN A 77 -11.04 -1.15 -15.25
CA ASN A 77 -12.11 -1.16 -16.25
C ASN A 77 -11.98 -0.10 -17.35
N ASN A 78 -10.88 0.67 -17.38
CA ASN A 78 -10.62 1.75 -18.33
C ASN A 78 -11.69 2.86 -18.38
N GLN A 79 -12.53 2.97 -17.36
CA GLN A 79 -13.56 3.98 -17.30
C GLN A 79 -12.95 5.34 -16.96
N ALA A 80 -13.38 6.39 -17.68
CA ALA A 80 -13.03 7.77 -17.35
C ALA A 80 -13.68 8.19 -16.03
N VAL A 81 -12.89 8.76 -15.14
CA VAL A 81 -13.28 9.15 -13.78
C VAL A 81 -12.83 10.59 -13.54
N THR A 82 -13.68 11.36 -12.87
CA THR A 82 -13.33 12.68 -12.36
C THR A 82 -13.09 12.60 -10.86
N LEU A 83 -12.19 13.41 -10.33
CA LEU A 83 -12.07 13.52 -8.87
C LEU A 83 -13.24 14.33 -8.32
N HIS A 84 -13.84 13.85 -7.23
CA HIS A 84 -14.89 14.59 -6.53
C HIS A 84 -14.37 15.98 -6.08
N PRO A 85 -15.19 17.04 -6.06
CA PRO A 85 -14.73 18.38 -5.67
C PRO A 85 -14.11 18.46 -4.27
N THR A 86 -14.49 17.59 -3.34
CA THR A 86 -13.94 17.54 -1.98
C THR A 86 -12.69 16.66 -1.85
N SER A 87 -12.23 16.03 -2.94
CA SER A 87 -10.96 15.29 -2.93
C SER A 87 -9.81 16.27 -2.74
N VAL A 88 -8.90 15.94 -1.82
CA VAL A 88 -7.65 16.69 -1.60
C VAL A 88 -6.78 16.76 -2.87
N ASN A 89 -6.90 15.76 -3.74
CA ASN A 89 -6.15 15.68 -5.00
C ASN A 89 -6.90 16.32 -6.18
N LYS A 90 -8.01 17.02 -5.95
CA LYS A 90 -8.80 17.65 -7.03
C LYS A 90 -7.96 18.61 -7.89
N GLN A 91 -7.02 19.31 -7.25
CA GLN A 91 -6.08 20.23 -7.88
C GLN A 91 -4.66 19.63 -7.93
N ALA A 92 -4.54 18.30 -7.98
CA ALA A 92 -3.25 17.63 -8.00
C ALA A 92 -2.37 18.11 -9.16
N ASP A 93 -1.09 18.28 -8.86
CA ASP A 93 -0.05 18.66 -9.81
C ASP A 93 -0.05 17.73 -11.03
N ALA A 94 0.29 18.26 -12.20
CA ALA A 94 0.42 17.56 -13.47
C ALA A 94 1.36 16.36 -13.42
N SER A 95 2.36 16.39 -12.53
CA SER A 95 3.32 15.31 -12.30
C SER A 95 2.71 14.05 -11.69
N MET A 96 1.59 14.17 -10.97
CA MET A 96 0.96 13.05 -10.28
C MET A 96 0.35 12.08 -11.30
N LYS A 97 0.87 10.85 -11.31
CA LYS A 97 0.50 9.83 -12.29
C LYS A 97 -0.55 8.84 -11.78
N TRP A 98 -0.52 8.52 -10.48
CA TRP A 98 -1.37 7.49 -9.89
C TRP A 98 -2.11 7.96 -8.66
N LEU A 99 -3.34 7.46 -8.52
CA LEU A 99 -4.17 7.63 -7.34
C LEU A 99 -4.83 6.30 -6.96
N SER A 100 -4.78 5.92 -5.70
CA SER A 100 -5.74 4.95 -5.17
C SER A 100 -7.02 5.65 -4.71
N TYR A 101 -8.15 4.95 -4.70
CA TYR A 101 -9.42 5.49 -4.24
C TYR A 101 -10.20 4.47 -3.40
N TYR A 102 -11.04 4.96 -2.49
CA TYR A 102 -11.90 4.07 -1.69
C TYR A 102 -13.16 3.65 -2.47
N HIS A 103 -13.89 4.61 -3.03
CA HIS A 103 -15.11 4.35 -3.80
C HIS A 103 -15.32 5.36 -4.94
N ILE A 104 -16.15 4.96 -5.91
CA ILE A 104 -16.59 5.79 -7.02
C ILE A 104 -18.12 5.87 -6.97
N MET A 105 -18.68 7.06 -7.12
CA MET A 105 -20.13 7.25 -7.27
C MET A 105 -20.45 7.99 -8.55
N GLN A 106 -21.57 7.63 -9.18
CA GLN A 106 -22.09 8.39 -10.30
C GLN A 106 -22.84 9.62 -9.77
N GLY A 107 -22.41 10.81 -10.18
CA GLY A 107 -23.09 12.06 -9.86
C GLY A 107 -24.34 12.28 -10.71
N ARG A 108 -25.11 13.33 -10.36
CA ARG A 108 -26.30 13.76 -11.13
C ARG A 108 -25.97 14.06 -12.60
N ASN A 109 -24.75 14.53 -12.87
CA ASN A 109 -24.25 14.83 -14.22
C ASN A 109 -23.81 13.56 -14.99
N ARG A 110 -24.16 12.36 -14.50
CA ARG A 110 -23.76 11.03 -15.03
C ARG A 110 -22.25 10.74 -15.04
N ASN A 111 -21.43 11.68 -14.60
CA ASN A 111 -19.99 11.51 -14.43
C ASN A 111 -19.69 10.65 -13.20
N TYR A 112 -18.69 9.77 -13.34
CA TYR A 112 -18.18 8.95 -12.24
C TYR A 112 -17.15 9.76 -11.45
N ASN A 113 -17.41 9.93 -10.16
CA ASN A 113 -16.56 10.68 -9.26
C ASN A 113 -15.83 9.75 -8.28
N ALA A 114 -14.50 9.84 -8.21
CA ALA A 114 -13.71 9.17 -7.19
C ALA A 114 -13.67 9.98 -5.89
N PHE A 115 -13.82 9.28 -4.78
CA PHE A 115 -13.79 9.81 -3.41
C PHE A 115 -12.63 9.18 -2.63
N GLU A 116 -12.16 9.92 -1.62
CA GLU A 116 -11.09 9.49 -0.72
C GLU A 116 -9.87 8.96 -1.49
N THR A 117 -9.26 9.89 -2.23
CA THR A 117 -8.14 9.58 -3.10
C THR A 117 -6.82 9.75 -2.37
N ASN A 118 -5.88 8.86 -2.65
CA ASN A 118 -4.53 8.90 -2.11
C ASN A 118 -3.50 8.81 -3.24
N ALA A 119 -2.43 9.61 -3.16
CA ALA A 119 -1.38 9.64 -4.18
C ALA A 119 -0.32 8.59 -3.89
N VAL A 120 0.16 7.91 -4.94
CA VAL A 120 1.10 6.81 -4.80
C VAL A 120 2.14 6.83 -5.92
N ASP A 121 3.37 6.44 -5.57
CA ASP A 121 4.49 6.40 -6.51
C ASP A 121 4.48 5.16 -7.42
N ASP A 122 5.06 5.33 -8.61
CA ASP A 122 5.27 4.25 -9.60
C ASP A 122 5.95 3.03 -8.97
N PHE A 123 6.95 3.25 -8.10
CA PHE A 123 7.71 2.20 -7.45
C PHE A 123 6.83 1.32 -6.54
N ALA A 124 5.97 1.93 -5.74
CA ALA A 124 5.08 1.22 -4.84
C ALA A 124 4.09 0.33 -5.62
N ILE A 125 3.55 0.84 -6.72
CA ILE A 125 2.66 0.07 -7.59
C ILE A 125 3.42 -1.09 -8.25
N ALA A 126 4.58 -0.81 -8.84
CA ALA A 126 5.40 -1.82 -9.51
C ALA A 126 5.80 -2.98 -8.58
N LEU A 127 6.05 -2.67 -7.31
CA LEU A 127 6.54 -3.65 -6.35
C LEU A 127 5.43 -4.45 -5.67
N LEU A 128 4.37 -3.78 -5.20
CA LEU A 128 3.38 -4.34 -4.28
C LEU A 128 2.07 -4.75 -4.96
N CYS A 129 1.66 -4.05 -6.02
CA CYS A 129 0.33 -4.22 -6.61
C CYS A 129 0.28 -5.38 -7.62
N GLY A 130 -0.80 -6.16 -7.56
CA GLY A 130 -1.16 -7.18 -8.54
C GLY A 130 -0.09 -8.24 -8.80
N GLU A 131 -0.27 -8.97 -9.91
CA GLU A 131 0.71 -9.93 -10.42
C GLU A 131 1.60 -9.26 -11.46
N ALA A 132 2.88 -9.09 -11.14
CA ALA A 132 3.85 -8.39 -11.98
C ALA A 132 4.62 -9.37 -12.88
N GLU A 133 4.50 -9.20 -14.20
CA GLU A 133 5.26 -9.90 -15.23
C GLU A 133 6.45 -9.03 -15.69
N PHE A 134 7.67 -9.54 -15.51
CA PHE A 134 8.90 -8.85 -15.86
C PHE A 134 9.44 -9.32 -17.22
N LYS A 135 9.24 -8.52 -18.26
CA LYS A 135 9.71 -8.79 -19.63
C LYS A 135 11.11 -8.24 -19.82
N MET A 136 12.11 -9.03 -19.44
CA MET A 136 13.53 -8.66 -19.42
C MET A 136 14.05 -8.14 -20.77
N TYR A 137 13.67 -8.79 -21.87
CA TYR A 137 14.12 -8.40 -23.22
C TYR A 137 13.60 -7.04 -23.66
N SER A 138 12.35 -6.70 -23.33
CA SER A 138 11.74 -5.44 -23.74
C SER A 138 11.92 -4.33 -22.71
N GLY A 139 12.48 -4.63 -21.53
CA GLY A 139 12.60 -3.64 -20.45
C GLY A 139 11.25 -3.18 -19.90
N VAL A 140 10.20 -4.00 -19.97
CA VAL A 140 8.84 -3.64 -19.50
C VAL A 140 8.40 -4.51 -18.33
N VAL A 141 7.85 -3.88 -17.30
CA VAL A 141 7.09 -4.54 -16.23
C VAL A 141 5.61 -4.33 -16.51
N SER A 142 4.86 -5.42 -16.68
CA SER A 142 3.40 -5.37 -16.86
C SER A 142 2.69 -5.99 -15.66
N ILE A 143 1.62 -5.34 -15.18
CA ILE A 143 0.79 -5.85 -14.08
C ILE A 143 -0.62 -6.15 -14.60
N ASP A 144 -1.20 -7.25 -14.14
CA ASP A 144 -2.59 -7.65 -14.37
C ASP A 144 -3.00 -7.57 -15.85
N ALA A 145 -2.52 -8.49 -16.70
CA ALA A 145 -3.07 -8.53 -18.05
C ALA A 145 -2.62 -7.35 -18.94
N ASN A 146 -1.51 -6.68 -18.61
CA ASN A 146 -0.99 -5.50 -19.32
C ASN A 146 -1.78 -4.19 -19.07
N ARG A 147 -2.55 -4.14 -17.97
CA ARG A 147 -3.32 -2.95 -17.53
C ARG A 147 -2.42 -1.83 -17.02
N ILE A 148 -1.35 -2.18 -16.31
CA ILE A 148 -0.32 -1.24 -15.87
C ILE A 148 0.98 -1.63 -16.55
N ARG A 149 1.73 -0.63 -17.05
CA ARG A 149 3.04 -0.84 -17.66
C ARG A 149 4.04 0.18 -17.15
N PHE A 150 5.22 -0.31 -16.79
CA PHE A 150 6.37 0.50 -16.46
C PHE A 150 7.53 0.13 -17.37
N ALA A 151 8.25 1.13 -17.87
CA ALA A 151 9.49 0.93 -18.59
C ALA A 151 10.67 1.06 -17.60
N VAL A 152 11.55 0.08 -17.58
CA VAL A 152 12.78 0.07 -16.78
C VAL A 152 13.96 0.05 -17.74
N ARG A 153 14.85 1.05 -17.62
CA ARG A 153 15.96 1.24 -18.55
C ARG A 153 17.02 0.14 -18.44
N ASP A 154 17.35 -0.26 -17.21
CA ASP A 154 18.44 -1.20 -16.95
C ASP A 154 17.92 -2.60 -16.62
N TRP A 155 18.46 -3.60 -17.30
CA TRP A 155 18.15 -5.01 -17.04
C TRP A 155 18.54 -5.44 -15.61
N LYS A 156 19.61 -4.84 -15.05
CA LYS A 156 20.05 -5.08 -13.67
C LYS A 156 18.99 -4.59 -12.67
N SER A 157 18.47 -3.38 -12.88
CA SER A 157 17.41 -2.80 -12.05
C SER A 157 16.12 -3.60 -12.17
N MET A 158 15.80 -4.11 -13.36
CA MET A 158 14.65 -5.00 -13.55
C MET A 158 14.81 -6.33 -12.81
N LEU A 159 15.99 -6.95 -12.87
CA LEU A 159 16.28 -8.18 -12.13
C LEU A 159 16.20 -7.95 -10.62
N ALA A 160 16.75 -6.85 -10.13
CA ALA A 160 16.68 -6.46 -8.72
C ALA A 160 15.23 -6.27 -8.27
N LEU A 161 14.40 -5.55 -9.04
CA LEU A 161 12.97 -5.38 -8.77
C LEU A 161 12.22 -6.71 -8.73
N LYS A 162 12.47 -7.60 -9.70
CA LYS A 162 11.85 -8.93 -9.75
C LYS A 162 12.17 -9.74 -8.50
N ILE A 163 13.45 -9.78 -8.12
CA ILE A 163 13.90 -10.53 -6.93
C ILE A 163 13.32 -9.91 -5.66
N LEU A 164 13.38 -8.59 -5.50
CA LEU A 164 12.83 -7.90 -4.34
C LEU A 164 11.33 -8.15 -4.21
N SER A 165 10.57 -7.99 -5.28
CA SER A 165 9.12 -8.21 -5.30
C SER A 165 8.76 -9.64 -4.93
N ALA A 166 9.48 -10.64 -5.46
CA ALA A 166 9.28 -12.05 -5.09
C ALA A 166 9.59 -12.29 -3.61
N ARG A 167 10.73 -11.80 -3.11
CA ARG A 167 11.14 -11.99 -1.71
C ARG A 167 10.20 -11.33 -0.71
N ILE A 168 9.70 -10.14 -1.01
CA ILE A 168 8.73 -9.45 -0.15
C ILE A 168 7.40 -10.21 -0.13
N ARG A 169 6.90 -10.69 -1.28
CA ARG A 169 5.69 -11.54 -1.32
C ARG A 169 5.86 -12.85 -0.56
N ASP A 170 7.02 -13.50 -0.67
CA ASP A 170 7.34 -14.72 0.10
C ASP A 170 7.32 -14.44 1.60
N ILE A 171 7.94 -13.34 2.04
CA ILE A 171 7.97 -12.92 3.44
C ILE A 171 6.56 -12.65 3.94
N LEU A 172 5.77 -11.86 3.22
CA LEU A 172 4.38 -11.54 3.59
C LEU A 172 3.52 -12.80 3.70
N SER A 173 3.62 -13.70 2.71
CA SER A 173 2.88 -14.97 2.72
C SER A 173 3.28 -15.85 3.90
N GLY A 174 4.59 -15.87 4.24
CA GLY A 174 5.09 -16.56 5.42
C GLY A 174 4.57 -15.96 6.72
N THR A 175 4.52 -14.63 6.84
CA THR A 175 3.99 -13.93 8.01
C THR A 175 2.48 -14.17 8.17
N PHE A 176 1.70 -14.19 7.10
CA PHE A 176 0.27 -14.50 7.21
C PHE A 176 0.00 -15.95 7.61
N ARG A 177 0.89 -16.88 7.22
CA ARG A 177 0.79 -18.29 7.60
C ARG A 177 1.18 -18.52 9.06
N ASP A 178 2.30 -17.94 9.48
CA ASP A 178 2.88 -18.12 10.82
C ASP A 178 3.23 -16.74 11.44
N PRO A 179 2.25 -15.97 11.93
CA PRO A 179 2.43 -14.56 12.30
C PRO A 179 3.35 -14.33 13.50
N GLN A 180 3.51 -15.33 14.36
CA GLN A 180 4.42 -15.26 15.52
C GLN A 180 5.86 -15.64 15.18
N LYS A 181 6.12 -16.15 13.97
CA LYS A 181 7.44 -16.58 13.56
C LYS A 181 8.31 -15.35 13.28
N LYS A 182 9.36 -15.18 14.09
CA LYS A 182 10.34 -14.12 13.84
C LYS A 182 10.99 -14.30 12.48
N LEU A 183 11.11 -13.19 11.74
CA LEU A 183 11.81 -13.17 10.46
C LEU A 183 13.27 -13.62 10.65
N THR A 184 13.74 -14.46 9.74
CA THR A 184 15.15 -14.87 9.69
C THR A 184 16.05 -13.67 9.36
N TYR A 185 17.33 -13.75 9.70
CA TYR A 185 18.30 -12.68 9.42
C TYR A 185 18.30 -12.24 7.95
N LYS A 186 18.24 -13.20 7.01
CA LYS A 186 18.15 -12.90 5.57
C LYS A 186 16.85 -12.18 5.20
N GLN A 187 15.72 -12.55 5.78
CA GLN A 187 14.44 -11.88 5.53
C GLN A 187 14.43 -10.46 6.09
N GLN A 188 15.01 -10.26 7.27
CA GLN A 188 15.18 -8.93 7.86
C GLN A 188 16.02 -8.01 6.95
N GLN A 189 17.11 -8.53 6.37
CA GLN A 189 17.90 -7.78 5.40
C GLN A 189 17.09 -7.35 4.17
N TRP A 190 16.22 -8.21 3.64
CA TRP A 190 15.33 -7.84 2.53
C TRP A 190 14.35 -6.73 2.91
N VAL A 191 13.77 -6.79 4.11
CA VAL A 191 12.89 -5.73 4.63
C VAL A 191 13.67 -4.42 4.84
N GLN A 192 14.91 -4.49 5.32
CA GLN A 192 15.77 -3.30 5.47
C GLN A 192 16.09 -2.66 4.12
N ILE A 193 16.45 -3.45 3.10
CA ILE A 193 16.67 -2.94 1.73
C ILE A 193 15.40 -2.27 1.21
N TRP A 194 14.24 -2.88 1.44
CA TRP A 194 12.95 -2.30 1.07
C TRP A 194 12.72 -0.94 1.75
N GLN A 195 12.93 -0.84 3.07
CA GLN A 195 12.80 0.42 3.82
C GLN A 195 13.77 1.50 3.32
N GLN A 196 15.02 1.13 3.02
CA GLN A 196 16.02 2.05 2.49
C GLN A 196 15.59 2.63 1.13
N ILE A 197 15.04 1.81 0.25
CA ILE A 197 14.55 2.28 -1.07
C ILE A 197 13.40 3.27 -0.87
N PHE A 198 12.42 2.96 -0.01
CA PHE A 198 11.31 3.86 0.28
C PHE A 198 11.76 5.19 0.91
N THR A 199 12.81 5.16 1.72
CA THR A 199 13.41 6.37 2.30
C THR A 199 14.15 7.21 1.26
N GLN A 200 14.74 6.58 0.24
CA GLN A 200 15.40 7.28 -0.86
C GLN A 200 14.41 7.88 -1.86
N VAL A 201 13.30 7.19 -2.14
CA VAL A 201 12.23 7.70 -3.02
C VAL A 201 11.57 8.95 -2.43
N GLY A 202 11.60 9.10 -1.11
CA GLY A 202 11.04 10.26 -0.41
C GLY A 202 11.92 11.49 -0.25
N LYS A 203 13.12 11.49 -0.84
CA LYS A 203 13.98 12.66 -0.92
C LYS A 203 13.89 13.28 -2.30
#